data_AF-A0A2G5BB60-F1
#
_entry.id   AF-A0A2G5BB60-F1
#
_cell.length_a   1.000
_cell.length_b   1.000
_cell.length_c   1.000
_cell.angle_alpha   90.00
_cell.angle_beta   90.00
_cell.angle_gamma   90.00
#
_symmetry.space_group_name_H-M   'P 1'
#
loop_
_entity.id
_entity.type
_entity.pdbx_description
1 polymer ?
#
loop_
_entity_poly.entity_id
_entity_poly.type
_entity_poly.pdbx_seq_one_letter_code
_entity_poly.pdbx_strand_id
1 'polypeptide(L)' 'ADKRCKSMDVAVRMAKWAGLAGIVTHADAVVQSPRIVSLARRHRLLVTTYGGSNSKHENVQLQKAYHVDAVIADDACA' A
#
# COMPACT_ATOMS: atom_id res chain seq x y z
N ALA A 1 6.48 -17.73 -4.35
CA ALA A 1 7.22 -16.45 -4.42
C ALA A 1 6.47 -15.53 -5.40
N ASP A 2 5.81 -14.50 -4.87
CA ASP A 2 4.86 -13.69 -5.64
C ASP A 2 5.54 -12.81 -6.69
N LYS A 3 5.02 -12.84 -7.92
CA LYS A 3 5.57 -12.10 -9.08
C LYS A 3 5.49 -10.58 -8.87
N ARG A 4 4.57 -10.11 -8.02
CA ARG A 4 4.34 -8.70 -7.69
C ARG A 4 5.34 -8.15 -6.64
N CYS A 5 5.86 -8.98 -5.73
CA CYS A 5 6.74 -8.50 -4.64
C CYS A 5 8.00 -7.82 -5.17
N LYS A 6 8.69 -8.44 -6.14
CA LYS A 6 9.89 -7.84 -6.77
C LYS A 6 9.57 -6.50 -7.45
N SER A 7 8.37 -6.37 -8.03
CA SER A 7 7.93 -5.13 -8.69
C SER A 7 7.66 -4.01 -7.68
N MET A 8 7.10 -4.34 -6.52
CA MET A 8 6.83 -3.35 -5.47
C MET A 8 8.11 -2.86 -4.78
N ASP A 9 9.08 -3.76 -4.53
CA ASP A 9 10.38 -3.35 -3.97
C ASP A 9 11.10 -2.35 -4.89
N VAL A 10 11.01 -2.56 -6.21
CA VAL A 10 11.53 -1.64 -7.21
C VAL A 10 10.75 -0.33 -7.20
N ALA A 11 9.42 -0.36 -7.09
CA ALA A 11 8.60 0.84 -7.01
C ALA A 11 8.94 1.70 -5.78
N VAL A 12 9.16 1.09 -4.61
CA VAL A 12 9.59 1.81 -3.40
C VAL A 12 10.96 2.45 -3.59
N ARG A 13 11.93 1.72 -4.17
CA ARG A 13 13.26 2.28 -4.46
C ARG A 13 13.19 3.42 -5.48
N MET A 14 12.36 3.28 -6.51
CA MET A 14 12.17 4.28 -7.55
C MET A 14 11.50 5.54 -6.98
N ALA A 15 10.45 5.39 -6.16
CA ALA A 15 9.80 6.51 -5.49
C ALA A 15 10.78 7.29 -4.62
N LYS A 16 11.64 6.59 -3.87
CA LYS A 16 12.71 7.21 -3.10
C LYS A 16 13.72 7.94 -3.99
N TRP A 17 14.18 7.30 -5.06
CA TRP A 17 15.17 7.87 -5.97
C TRP A 17 14.65 9.11 -6.69
N ALA A 18 13.38 9.09 -7.10
CA ALA A 18 12.70 10.22 -7.73
C ALA A 18 12.26 11.31 -6.74
N GLY A 19 12.48 11.12 -5.43
CA GLY A 19 12.09 12.09 -4.40
C GLY A 19 10.58 12.26 -4.24
N LEU A 20 9.80 11.21 -4.53
CA LEU A 20 8.34 11.23 -4.40
C LEU A 20 7.90 11.08 -2.95
N ALA A 21 6.68 11.54 -2.65
CA ALA A 21 6.10 11.43 -1.31
C ALA A 21 5.71 9.99 -0.92
N GLY A 22 5.38 9.13 -1.88
CA GLY A 22 4.87 7.80 -1.60
C GLY A 22 4.50 6.97 -2.82
N ILE A 23 3.90 5.81 -2.57
CA ILE A 23 3.40 4.89 -3.58
C ILE A 23 1.91 4.59 -3.38
N VAL A 24 1.21 4.38 -4.49
CA VAL A 24 -0.19 3.95 -4.51
C VAL A 24 -0.26 2.53 -5.08
N THR A 25 -0.93 1.60 -4.40
CA THR A 25 -1.01 0.19 -4.80
C THR A 25 -2.40 -0.40 -4.60
N HIS A 26 -2.71 -1.49 -5.28
CA HIS A 26 -3.96 -2.20 -5.03
C HIS A 26 -3.98 -2.81 -3.62
N ALA A 27 -5.12 -2.75 -2.93
CA ALA A 27 -5.27 -3.21 -1.55
C ALA A 27 -4.86 -4.68 -1.37
N ASP A 28 -5.21 -5.55 -2.33
CA ASP A 28 -4.83 -6.97 -2.30
C ASP A 28 -3.32 -7.20 -2.22
N ALA A 29 -2.52 -6.31 -2.82
CA ALA A 29 -1.07 -6.42 -2.80
C ALA A 29 -0.49 -6.19 -1.39
N VAL A 30 -1.14 -5.34 -0.59
CA VAL A 30 -0.75 -5.10 0.80
C VAL A 30 -1.22 -6.24 1.70
N VAL A 31 -2.43 -6.76 1.47
CA VAL A 31 -2.97 -7.91 2.21
C VAL A 31 -2.11 -9.16 1.99
N GLN A 32 -1.68 -9.42 0.75
CA GLN A 32 -0.82 -10.56 0.41
C GLN A 32 0.62 -10.39 0.91
N SER A 33 1.13 -9.16 0.92
CA SER A 33 2.52 -8.87 1.28
C SER A 33 2.64 -7.61 2.13
N PRO A 34 2.37 -7.68 3.44
CA PRO A 34 2.44 -6.52 4.35
C PRO A 34 3.88 -6.00 4.53
N ARG A 35 4.88 -6.81 4.17
CA ARG A 35 6.31 -6.45 4.26
C ARG A 35 6.65 -5.19 3.47
N ILE A 36 5.93 -4.91 2.38
CA ILE A 36 6.17 -3.73 1.56
C ILE A 36 5.90 -2.42 2.33
N VAL A 37 4.88 -2.42 3.20
CA VAL A 37 4.53 -1.24 4.00
C VAL A 37 5.65 -0.92 4.97
N SER A 38 6.24 -1.96 5.57
CA SER A 38 7.42 -1.82 6.43
C SER A 38 8.64 -1.28 5.67
N LEU A 39 8.84 -1.72 4.43
CA LEU A 39 9.94 -1.24 3.58
C LEU A 39 9.76 0.23 3.17
N ALA A 40 8.57 0.60 2.70
CA ALA A 40 8.23 1.97 2.34
C ALA A 40 8.37 2.91 3.55
N ARG A 41 7.87 2.49 4.72
CA ARG A 41 8.01 3.24 5.98
C ARG A 41 9.47 3.46 6.37
N ARG A 42 10.34 2.47 6.22
CA ARG A 42 11.79 2.62 6.46
C ARG A 42 12.41 3.69 5.56
N HIS A 43 11.84 3.90 4.38
CA HIS A 43 12.26 4.92 3.43
C HIS A 43 11.50 6.25 3.57
N ARG A 44 10.65 6.41 4.61
CA ARG A 44 9.77 7.57 4.82
C ARG A 44 8.86 7.87 3.63
N LEU A 45 8.43 6.82 2.94
CA LEU A 45 7.47 6.92 1.85
C LEU A 45 6.08 6.56 2.36
N LEU A 46 5.09 7.37 1.97
CA LEU A 46 3.68 7.09 2.24
C LEU A 46 3.22 5.89 1.42
N VAL A 47 2.38 5.05 2.01
CA VAL A 47 1.71 3.95 1.29
C VAL A 47 0.21 4.18 1.29
N THR A 48 -0.35 4.24 0.10
CA THR A 48 -1.79 4.39 -0.11
C THR A 48 -2.33 3.21 -0.89
N THR A 49 -3.50 2.72 -0.50
CA THR A 49 -4.15 1.59 -1.17
C THR A 49 -5.41 2.02 -1.92
N TYR A 50 -5.74 1.32 -3.00
CA TYR A 50 -7.01 1.48 -3.73
C TYR A 50 -7.62 0.12 -4.12
N GLY A 51 -8.89 0.13 -4.54
CA GLY A 51 -9.61 -1.01 -5.10
C GLY A 51 -10.78 -1.49 -4.25
N GLY A 52 -11.64 -2.34 -4.80
CA GLY A 52 -12.89 -2.79 -4.14
C GLY A 52 -12.68 -3.56 -2.82
N SER A 53 -11.47 -4.07 -2.57
CA SER A 53 -11.11 -4.65 -1.27
C SER A 53 -11.05 -3.61 -0.14
N ASN A 54 -10.93 -2.31 -0.45
CA ASN A 54 -11.00 -1.23 0.54
C ASN A 54 -12.43 -0.93 1.03
N SER A 55 -13.46 -1.37 0.30
CA SER A 55 -14.85 -1.22 0.74
C SER A 55 -15.21 -2.15 1.91
N LYS A 56 -14.40 -3.19 2.16
CA LYS A 56 -14.60 -4.12 3.29
C LYS A 56 -13.95 -3.57 4.55
N HIS A 57 -14.75 -3.35 5.59
CA HIS A 57 -14.26 -2.82 6.87
C HIS A 57 -13.09 -3.64 7.47
N GLU A 58 -13.17 -4.97 7.38
CA GLU A 58 -12.12 -5.88 7.87
C GLU A 58 -10.76 -5.63 7.21
N ASN A 59 -10.76 -5.38 5.90
CA ASN A 59 -9.54 -5.08 5.15
C ASN A 59 -8.97 -3.71 5.52
N VAL A 60 -9.82 -2.73 5.80
CA VAL A 60 -9.38 -1.40 6.26
C VAL A 60 -8.73 -1.50 7.64
N GLN A 61 -9.33 -2.27 8.56
CA GLN A 61 -8.75 -2.50 9.89
C GLN A 61 -7.40 -3.23 9.81
N LEU A 62 -7.30 -4.23 8.93
CA LEU A 62 -6.08 -4.99 8.72
C LEU A 62 -4.97 -4.12 8.09
N GLN A 63 -5.31 -3.26 7.12
CA GLN A 63 -4.39 -2.27 6.56
C GLN A 63 -3.93 -1.22 7.58
N LYS A 64 -4.84 -0.80 8.48
CA LYS A 64 -4.50 0.08 9.60
C LYS A 64 -3.51 -0.59 10.55
N ALA A 65 -3.71 -1.87 10.86
CA ALA A 65 -2.76 -2.66 11.66
C ALA A 65 -1.38 -2.76 10.99
N TYR A 66 -1.34 -2.86 9.65
CA TYR A 66 -0.11 -2.85 8.87
C TYR A 66 0.52 -1.46 8.68
N HIS A 67 -0.06 -0.40 9.25
CA HIS A 67 0.41 0.99 9.15
C HIS A 67 0.40 1.53 7.72
N VAL A 68 -0.67 1.24 6.98
CA VAL A 68 -0.97 1.96 5.72
C VAL A 68 -1.41 3.38 6.06
N ASP A 69 -0.82 4.38 5.39
CA ASP A 69 -1.05 5.79 5.71
C ASP A 69 -2.42 6.29 5.24
N ALA A 70 -2.90 5.79 4.09
CA ALA A 70 -4.18 6.20 3.53
C ALA A 70 -4.85 5.07 2.72
N VAL A 71 -6.18 5.10 2.71
CA VAL A 71 -7.03 4.14 1.99
C VAL A 71 -7.95 4.94 1.09
N ILE A 72 -7.90 4.66 -0.22
CA ILE A 72 -8.80 5.23 -1.21
C ILE A 72 -9.97 4.25 -1.36
N ALA A 73 -11.15 4.64 -0.89
CA ALA A 73 -12.39 3.91 -1.10
C ALA A 73 -13.04 4.38 -2.41
N ASP A 74 -13.53 3.43 -3.21
CA ASP A 74 -14.22 3.70 -4.48
C ASP A 74 -15.69 4.09 -4.24
N ASP A 75 -16.24 3.72 -3.07
CA ASP A 75 -17.57 4.13 -2.65
C ASP A 75 -17.55 5.59 -2.16
N ALA A 76 -17.75 6.51 -3.10
CA ALA A 76 -18.08 7.89 -2.81
C ALA A 76 -19.55 8.01 -2.36
N CYS A 77 -19.92 7.48 -1.19
CA CYS A 77 -21.07 7.97 -0.43
C CYS A 77 -21.09 7.41 1.00
N ALA A 78 -21.35 8.32 1.93
CA ALA A 78 -21.62 8.10 3.34
C ALA A 78 -22.99 7.44 3.57
#